data_AF-A0A9E1W0M8-F1
#
_entry.id   AF-A0A9E1W0M8-F1
#
_cell.length_a   1.000
_cell.length_b   1.000
_cell.length_c   1.000
_cell.angle_alpha   90.00
_cell.angle_beta   90.00
_cell.angle_gamma   90.00
#
_symmetry.space_group_name_H-M   'P 1'
#
loop_
_entity.id
_entity.type
_entity.pdbx_description
1 polymer ?
#
loop_
_entity_poly.entity_id
_entity_poly.type
_entity_poly.pdbx_seq_one_letter_code
_entity_poly.pdbx_strand_id
1 'polypeptide(L)'
;MHTVYKALPIEDVERIIAYCKDRDGLFEVYPGQDGKTHMVVVNSRPEDEPLDKFCPLGAFYCNYLGPGIISLEEEEPHHDGMPSAQSHIKAIKQVIDKLIAHH
;
A
#
# COMPACT_ATOMS: atom_id res chain seq x y z
N MET A 1 -6.38 6.77 11.08
CA MET A 1 -5.93 8.11 10.61
C MET A 1 -4.85 7.88 9.56
N HIS A 2 -4.76 8.66 8.48
CA HIS A 2 -3.70 8.44 7.48
C HIS A 2 -2.43 9.20 7.89
N THR A 3 -1.32 8.49 7.92
CA THR A 3 -0.01 9.08 8.19
C THR A 3 0.80 9.11 6.89
N VAL A 4 1.37 10.29 6.60
CA VAL A 4 2.23 10.48 5.44
C VAL A 4 3.50 9.67 5.65
N TYR A 5 3.79 8.77 4.70
CA TYR A 5 5.00 7.95 4.73
C TYR A 5 6.10 8.52 3.85
N LYS A 6 5.77 8.93 2.62
CA LYS A 6 6.73 9.51 1.66
C LYS A 6 6.07 10.61 0.83
N ALA A 7 6.85 11.62 0.50
CA ALA A 7 6.56 12.53 -0.59
C ALA A 7 7.51 12.18 -1.75
N LEU A 8 6.96 11.95 -2.93
CA LEU A 8 7.67 11.56 -4.15
C LEU A 8 7.21 12.48 -5.27
N PRO A 9 7.98 12.68 -6.36
CA PRO A 9 7.48 13.28 -7.59
C PRO A 9 6.25 12.55 -8.15
N ILE A 10 5.37 13.28 -8.85
CA ILE A 10 4.10 12.73 -9.38
C ILE A 10 4.41 11.60 -10.35
N GLU A 11 5.46 11.74 -11.16
CA GLU A 11 5.87 10.74 -12.15
C GLU A 11 6.19 9.40 -11.50
N ASP A 12 6.79 9.41 -10.31
CA ASP A 12 7.11 8.18 -9.57
C ASP A 12 5.85 7.56 -8.96
N VAL A 13 4.91 8.37 -8.49
CA VAL A 13 3.61 7.89 -8.00
C VAL A 13 2.80 7.23 -9.13
N GLU A 14 2.77 7.84 -10.31
CA GLU A 14 2.11 7.27 -11.49
C GLU A 14 2.73 5.94 -11.91
N ARG A 15 4.06 5.84 -11.90
CA ARG A 15 4.79 4.61 -12.21
C ARG A 15 4.50 3.50 -11.20
N ILE A 16 4.49 3.80 -9.91
CA ILE A 16 4.14 2.84 -8.86
C ILE A 16 2.74 2.28 -9.10
N ILE A 17 1.76 3.15 -9.40
CA ILE A 17 0.38 2.74 -9.69
C ILE A 17 0.32 1.86 -10.94
N ALA A 18 1.01 2.25 -12.02
CA ALA A 18 1.07 1.46 -13.25
C ALA A 18 1.67 0.07 -13.00
N TYR A 19 2.76 0.00 -12.24
CA TYR A 19 3.39 -1.26 -11.84
C TYR A 19 2.44 -2.14 -11.01
N CYS A 20 1.72 -1.56 -10.05
CA CYS A 20 0.76 -2.31 -9.24
C CYS A 20 -0.42 -2.82 -10.09
N LYS A 21 -0.90 -2.04 -11.06
CA LYS A 21 -1.98 -2.49 -11.98
C LYS A 21 -1.57 -3.65 -12.90
N ASP A 22 -0.30 -3.74 -13.27
CA ASP A 22 0.22 -4.79 -14.15
C ASP A 22 0.47 -6.13 -13.41
N ARG A 23 0.59 -6.07 -12.08
CA ARG A 23 0.93 -7.21 -11.22
C ARG A 23 -0.32 -7.84 -10.61
N ASP A 24 -1.09 -8.50 -11.47
CA ASP A 24 -2.34 -9.16 -11.08
C ASP A 24 -2.14 -10.13 -9.90
N GLY A 25 -3.08 -10.12 -8.95
CA GLY A 25 -3.05 -10.92 -7.72
C GLY A 25 -2.12 -10.43 -6.60
N LEU A 26 -1.04 -9.69 -6.90
CA LEU A 26 -0.14 -9.14 -5.86
C LEU A 26 -0.61 -7.79 -5.34
N PHE A 27 -1.23 -6.99 -6.21
CA PHE A 27 -1.77 -5.69 -5.85
C PHE A 27 -3.16 -5.53 -6.44
N GLU A 28 -4.03 -4.88 -5.67
CA GLU A 28 -5.32 -4.42 -6.18
C GLU A 28 -5.35 -2.89 -6.09
N VAL A 29 -5.69 -2.24 -7.19
CA VAL A 29 -5.64 -0.79 -7.29
C VAL A 29 -7.03 -0.23 -7.49
N TYR A 30 -7.50 0.55 -6.52
CA TYR A 30 -8.82 1.15 -6.49
C TYR A 30 -8.70 2.68 -6.62
N PRO A 31 -9.29 3.30 -7.65
CA PRO A 31 -9.35 4.76 -7.72
C PRO A 31 -10.30 5.31 -6.66
N GLY A 32 -9.89 6.38 -5.99
CA GLY A 32 -10.71 7.15 -5.08
C GLY A 32 -11.81 7.91 -5.83
N GLN A 33 -12.86 8.32 -5.11
CA GLN A 33 -14.03 8.99 -5.68
C GLN A 33 -13.70 10.33 -6.38
N ASP A 34 -12.60 10.96 -5.99
CA ASP A 34 -12.12 12.23 -6.55
C ASP A 34 -11.19 12.06 -7.76
N GLY A 35 -10.81 10.83 -8.10
CA GLY A 35 -9.80 10.51 -9.11
C GLY A 35 -8.39 11.00 -8.77
N LYS A 36 -8.19 11.59 -7.59
CA LYS A 36 -6.91 12.19 -7.15
C LYS A 36 -6.18 11.32 -6.14
N THR A 37 -6.84 10.26 -5.68
CA THR A 37 -6.25 9.25 -4.81
C THR A 37 -6.42 7.88 -5.44
N HIS A 38 -5.43 7.00 -5.30
CA HIS A 38 -5.55 5.57 -5.54
C HIS A 38 -5.21 4.82 -4.26
N MET A 39 -6.09 3.92 -3.85
CA MET A 39 -5.80 2.93 -2.82
C MET A 39 -5.16 1.72 -3.47
N VAL A 40 -4.03 1.28 -2.93
CA VAL A 40 -3.33 0.06 -3.35
C VAL A 40 -3.40 -0.92 -2.19
N VAL A 41 -4.12 -2.01 -2.38
CA VAL A 41 -4.12 -3.16 -1.47
C VAL A 41 -2.93 -4.04 -1.84
N VAL A 42 -2.15 -4.42 -0.84
CA VAL A 42 -1.01 -5.32 -0.99
C VAL A 42 -1.43 -6.68 -0.50
N ASN A 43 -1.41 -7.66 -1.40
CA ASN A 43 -1.82 -9.02 -1.07
C ASN A 43 -0.64 -9.87 -0.60
N SER A 44 -0.95 -10.88 0.21
CA SER A 44 -0.01 -11.98 0.49
C SER A 44 0.21 -12.79 -0.79
N ARG A 45 1.39 -13.39 -0.94
CA ARG A 45 1.62 -14.26 -2.10
C ARG A 45 0.87 -15.58 -1.88
N PRO A 46 0.28 -16.17 -2.93
CA PRO A 46 -0.32 -17.50 -2.83
C PRO A 46 0.70 -18.60 -2.51
N GLU A 47 1.99 -18.30 -2.62
CA GLU A 47 3.10 -19.16 -2.19
C GLU A 47 3.30 -19.17 -0.67
N ASP A 48 2.89 -18.09 0.01
CA ASP A 48 3.11 -17.88 1.45
C ASP A 48 1.93 -18.40 2.28
N GLU A 49 0.70 -18.39 1.74
CA GLU A 49 -0.50 -18.89 2.41
C GLU A 49 -1.47 -19.61 1.44
N PRO A 50 -2.14 -20.69 1.88
CA PRO A 50 -3.13 -21.37 1.05
C PRO A 50 -4.32 -20.44 0.75
N LEU A 51 -4.95 -20.59 -0.42
CA LEU A 51 -5.99 -19.67 -0.96
C LEU A 51 -7.15 -19.38 0.02
N ASP A 52 -7.46 -20.30 0.92
CA ASP A 52 -8.47 -20.18 1.98
C ASP A 52 -8.07 -19.23 3.12
N LYS A 53 -6.80 -18.82 3.17
CA LYS A 53 -6.23 -17.86 4.14
C LYS A 53 -5.67 -16.61 3.49
N PHE A 54 -5.91 -16.41 2.19
CA PHE A 54 -5.45 -15.23 1.47
C PHE A 54 -5.97 -13.96 2.16
N CYS A 55 -5.08 -13.31 2.91
CA CYS A 55 -5.35 -12.09 3.63
C CYS A 55 -4.50 -10.97 3.01
N PRO A 56 -5.09 -9.78 2.74
CA PRO A 56 -4.29 -8.63 2.37
C PRO A 56 -3.32 -8.29 3.51
N LEU A 57 -2.06 -8.04 3.16
CA LEU A 57 -1.02 -7.55 4.08
C LEU A 57 -1.34 -6.13 4.56
N GLY A 58 -2.15 -5.40 3.81
CA GLY A 58 -2.74 -4.11 4.14
C GLY A 58 -2.82 -3.21 2.93
N ALA A 59 -2.98 -1.90 3.13
CA ALA A 59 -3.13 -0.95 2.05
C ALA A 59 -2.25 0.30 2.23
N PHE A 60 -1.91 0.93 1.12
CA PHE A 60 -1.35 2.26 1.08
C PHE A 60 -2.09 3.12 0.06
N TYR A 61 -1.99 4.43 0.22
CA TYR A 61 -2.73 5.40 -0.57
C TYR A 61 -1.77 6.33 -1.28
N CYS A 62 -1.91 6.40 -2.60
CA CYS A 62 -1.21 7.32 -3.47
C CYS A 62 -2.11 8.51 -3.76
N ASN A 63 -1.66 9.72 -3.45
CA ASN A 63 -2.38 10.96 -3.70
C ASN A 63 -1.55 11.87 -4.63
N TYR A 64 -2.19 12.51 -5.59
CA TYR A 64 -1.55 13.40 -6.57
C TYR A 64 -1.53 14.89 -6.18
N LEU A 65 -1.84 15.23 -4.93
CA LEU A 65 -1.77 16.61 -4.43
C LEU A 65 -0.31 17.00 -4.12
N GLY A 66 0.15 18.10 -4.71
CA GLY A 66 1.50 18.62 -4.51
C GLY A 66 2.55 17.74 -5.21
N PRO A 67 3.69 17.40 -4.58
CA PRO A 67 4.68 16.54 -5.21
C PRO A 67 4.12 15.14 -5.49
N GLY A 68 3.12 14.67 -4.75
CA GLY A 68 2.67 13.28 -4.74
C GLY A 68 2.95 12.67 -3.37
N ILE A 69 1.95 12.04 -2.75
CA ILE A 69 2.01 11.57 -1.37
C ILE A 69 1.66 10.09 -1.31
N ILE A 70 2.52 9.30 -0.68
CA ILE A 70 2.19 7.95 -0.21
C ILE A 70 1.85 8.04 1.28
N SER A 71 0.65 7.62 1.63
CA SER A 71 0.17 7.56 3.01
C SER A 71 -0.29 6.15 3.38
N LEU A 72 -0.26 5.85 4.67
CA LEU A 72 -0.65 4.57 5.25
C LEU A 72 -1.78 4.82 6.24
N GLU A 73 -2.73 3.90 6.34
CA GLU A 73 -3.59 3.86 7.52
C GLU A 73 -2.77 3.38 8.72
N GLU A 74 -2.60 4.27 9.70
CA GLU A 74 -2.19 3.84 11.03
C GLU A 74 -3.47 3.39 11.76
N GLU A 75 -3.55 2.08 12.03
CA GLU A 75 -4.49 1.52 13.00
C GLU A 75 -4.04 1.92 14.42
N GLU A 76 -4.85 2.69 15.15
CA GLU A 76 -4.80 2.82 16.63
C GLU A 76 -6.18 3.32 17.15
N PRO A 77 -6.66 3.06 18.39
CA PRO A 77 -6.08 2.35 19.55
C PRO A 77 -7.11 1.45 20.32
N HIS A 78 -7.96 0.65 19.65
CA HIS A 78 -8.98 -0.17 20.36
C HIS A 78 -9.10 -1.63 19.89
N HIS A 79 -8.01 -2.20 19.37
CA HIS A 79 -7.92 -3.65 19.27
C HIS A 79 -6.75 -4.11 20.13
N ASP A 80 -7.09 -4.74 21.25
CA ASP A 80 -6.15 -5.34 22.19
C ASP A 80 -5.03 -6.09 21.46
N GLY A 81 -3.81 -5.57 21.59
CA GLY A 81 -2.57 -6.34 21.66
C GLY A 81 -2.40 -7.48 20.65
N MET A 82 -2.44 -7.22 19.34
CA MET A 82 -1.89 -8.15 18.36
C MET A 82 -0.55 -7.63 17.79
N PRO A 83 0.58 -8.35 18.02
CA PRO A 83 1.85 -8.10 17.35
C PRO A 83 1.77 -8.12 15.81
N SER A 84 0.68 -8.67 15.25
CA SER A 84 0.45 -8.73 13.81
C SER A 84 0.28 -7.33 13.19
N ALA A 85 -0.46 -6.41 13.81
CA ALA A 85 -0.74 -5.07 13.25
C ALA A 85 0.54 -4.24 12.99
N GLN A 86 1.49 -4.25 13.94
CA GLN A 86 2.79 -3.58 13.76
C GLN A 86 3.68 -4.27 12.71
N SER A 87 3.58 -5.60 12.58
CA SER A 87 4.29 -6.37 11.56
C SER A 87 3.79 -6.02 10.15
N HIS A 88 2.48 -5.84 9.99
CA HIS A 88 1.87 -5.47 8.71
C HIS A 88 2.33 -4.11 8.20
N ILE A 89 2.34 -3.06 9.04
CA ILE A 89 2.82 -1.73 8.64
C ILE A 89 4.29 -1.78 8.19
N LYS A 90 5.14 -2.53 8.88
CA LYS A 90 6.55 -2.70 8.49
C LYS A 90 6.68 -3.40 7.14
N ALA A 91 5.89 -4.45 6.90
CA ALA A 91 5.88 -5.16 5.62
C ALA A 91 5.44 -4.24 4.47
N ILE A 92 4.38 -3.46 4.64
CA ILE A 92 3.90 -2.51 3.63
C ILE A 92 4.96 -1.44 3.34
N LYS A 93 5.60 -0.88 4.38
CA LYS A 93 6.71 0.08 4.22
C LYS A 93 7.86 -0.53 3.40
N GLN A 94 8.24 -1.77 3.67
CA GLN A 94 9.25 -2.47 2.88
C GLN A 94 8.84 -2.69 1.42
N VAL A 95 7.56 -2.97 1.16
CA VAL A 95 7.03 -3.07 -0.20
C VAL A 95 7.13 -1.72 -0.91
N ILE A 96 6.70 -0.64 -0.27
CA ILE A 96 6.80 0.72 -0.81
C ILE A 96 8.25 1.09 -1.08
N ASP A 97 9.16 0.88 -0.13
CA ASP A 97 10.58 1.17 -0.32
C ASP A 97 11.18 0.35 -1.48
N LYS A 98 10.75 -0.90 -1.69
CA LYS A 98 11.17 -1.69 -2.85
C LYS A 98 10.60 -1.15 -4.17
N LEU A 99 9.34 -0.73 -4.19
CA LEU A 99 8.69 -0.11 -5.35
C LEU A 99 9.40 1.19 -5.74
N ILE A 100 9.87 1.96 -4.77
CA ILE A 100 10.66 3.17 -4.99
C ILE A 100 12.08 2.82 -5.45
N ALA A 101 12.76 1.86 -4.81
CA ALA A 101 14.17 1.59 -5.07
C ALA A 101 14.45 0.86 -6.39
N HIS A 102 13.48 0.15 -6.95
CA HIS A 102 13.66 -0.56 -8.22
C HIS A 102 13.45 0.34 -9.45
N HIS A 103 13.20 1.64 -9.26
CA HIS A 103 12.86 2.59 -10.33
C HIS A 103 13.49 3.96 -10.15
#